data_AF-A0A0G4G297-F1
#
_entry.id   AF-A0A0G4G297-F1
#
_cell.length_a   1.000
_cell.length_b   1.000
_cell.length_c   1.000
_cell.angle_alpha   90.00
_cell.angle_beta   90.00
_cell.angle_gamma   90.00
#
_symmetry.space_group_name_H-M   'P 1'
#
loop_
_entity.id
_entity.type
_entity.pdbx_description
1 polymer ?
#
loop_
_entity_poly.entity_id
_entity_poly.type
_entity_poly.pdbx_seq_one_letter_code
_entity_poly.pdbx_strand_id
1 'polypeptide(L)'
;MNARVYSQGFKDPREMPTYASTPSIHSIYIAIIYMLSKDFPMMKADVSGAFLQAEDVCNKKIGIRVPRIRILSDFPDKKPKELSKFTDEQYEIVKKKRKELKEGKIYITDKALYGGPSSARMFSTKAKTELKELGFEEIDESIHVQREMNTNEVNAVIYHYVDDFEGGAMDIEEIFSKYEHRLSLSSLV
;
A
#
# COMPACT_ATOMS: atom_id res chain seq x y z
N MET A 1 -13.31 -30.68 -3.06
CA MET A 1 -11.84 -30.87 -2.93
C MET A 1 -11.25 -29.49 -2.67
N ASN A 2 -10.91 -29.17 -1.42
CA ASN A 2 -10.46 -27.83 -1.01
C ASN A 2 -8.95 -27.72 -1.20
N ALA A 3 -8.50 -27.07 -2.27
CA ALA A 3 -7.09 -26.74 -2.45
C ALA A 3 -6.85 -25.31 -1.95
N ARG A 4 -6.19 -25.18 -0.79
CA ARG A 4 -5.60 -23.91 -0.34
C ARG A 4 -4.31 -23.68 -1.12
N VAL A 5 -4.26 -22.64 -1.94
CA VAL A 5 -3.00 -22.15 -2.53
C VAL A 5 -2.22 -21.44 -1.44
N TYR A 6 -1.06 -22.00 -1.07
CA TYR A 6 -0.10 -21.33 -0.21
C TYR A 6 0.96 -20.65 -1.08
N SER A 7 0.93 -19.33 -1.19
CA SER A 7 2.10 -18.56 -1.64
C SER A 7 3.08 -18.47 -0.48
N GLN A 8 4.03 -19.40 -0.41
CA GLN A 8 5.06 -19.43 0.61
C GLN A 8 6.10 -18.32 0.33
N GLY A 9 5.86 -17.12 0.86
CA GLY A 9 6.76 -15.96 0.75
C GLY A 9 8.06 -16.03 1.58
N PHE A 10 8.37 -17.16 2.21
CA PHE A 10 9.43 -17.26 3.22
C PHE A 10 10.80 -17.76 2.71
N LYS A 11 10.96 -18.03 1.42
CA LYS A 11 12.25 -18.49 0.85
C LYS A 11 12.65 -17.65 -0.35
N ASP A 12 12.72 -16.34 -0.15
CA ASP A 12 13.42 -15.47 -1.07
C ASP A 12 14.91 -15.42 -0.69
N PRO A 13 15.83 -15.98 -1.49
CA PRO A 13 17.25 -16.01 -1.17
C PRO A 13 17.94 -14.66 -1.44
N ARG A 14 17.20 -13.65 -1.92
CA ARG A 14 17.75 -12.32 -2.17
C ARG A 14 18.03 -11.63 -0.83
N GLU A 15 19.24 -11.08 -0.69
CA GLU A 15 19.51 -10.09 0.35
C GLU A 15 18.78 -8.80 -0.02
N MET A 16 17.72 -8.50 0.72
CA MET A 16 16.87 -7.33 0.47
C MET A 16 16.68 -6.58 1.77
N PRO A 17 16.71 -5.23 1.76
CA PRO A 17 16.32 -4.48 2.93
C PRO A 17 14.81 -4.66 3.11
N THR A 18 14.41 -5.29 4.22
CA THR A 18 12.99 -5.55 4.55
C THR A 18 12.41 -4.54 5.53
N TYR A 19 13.28 -3.79 6.21
CA TYR A 19 12.89 -2.80 7.19
C TYR A 19 12.05 -1.70 6.53
N ALA A 20 10.78 -1.62 6.95
CA ALA A 20 9.78 -0.72 6.36
C ALA A 20 9.70 0.65 7.04
N SER A 21 10.60 0.92 7.99
CA SER A 21 10.56 2.12 8.84
C SER A 21 9.17 2.30 9.45
N THR A 22 8.71 1.34 10.24
CA THR A 22 7.44 1.47 10.97
C THR A 22 7.70 2.18 12.29
N PRO A 23 6.86 3.15 12.69
CA PRO A 23 7.15 3.97 13.86
C PRO A 23 7.01 3.13 15.13
N SER A 24 7.81 3.46 16.15
CA SER A 24 7.70 2.81 17.44
C SER A 24 6.36 3.15 18.10
N ILE A 25 5.85 2.25 18.95
CA ILE A 25 4.61 2.51 19.69
C ILE A 25 4.71 3.75 20.58
N HIS A 26 5.90 4.07 21.09
CA HIS A 26 6.14 5.27 21.89
C HIS A 26 6.00 6.54 21.05
N SER A 27 6.55 6.52 19.84
CA SER A 27 6.47 7.63 18.88
C SER A 27 5.03 7.90 18.45
N ILE A 28 4.27 6.83 18.20
CA ILE A 28 2.83 6.90 17.94
C ILE A 28 2.09 7.54 19.12
N TYR A 29 2.35 7.10 20.36
CA TYR A 29 1.71 7.69 21.53
C TYR A 29 2.04 9.16 21.73
N ILE A 30 3.29 9.57 21.49
CA ILE A 30 3.69 10.98 21.54
C ILE A 30 2.94 11.79 20.48
N ALA A 31 2.84 11.27 19.24
CA ALA A 31 2.07 11.91 18.17
C ALA A 31 0.59 12.09 18.55
N ILE A 32 -0.05 11.04 19.09
CA ILE A 32 -1.44 11.10 19.56
C ILE A 32 -1.62 12.15 20.67
N ILE A 33 -0.75 12.14 21.68
CA ILE A 33 -0.79 13.13 22.77
C ILE A 33 -0.64 14.55 22.22
N TYR A 34 0.27 14.75 21.26
CA TYR A 34 0.45 16.06 20.62
C TYR A 34 -0.82 16.52 19.89
N MET A 35 -1.41 15.66 19.05
CA MET A 35 -2.64 15.99 18.32
C MET A 35 -3.81 16.32 19.27
N LEU A 36 -3.96 15.55 20.35
CA LEU A 36 -4.96 15.82 21.39
C LEU A 36 -4.69 17.14 22.12
N SER A 37 -3.42 17.47 22.42
CA SER A 37 -3.06 18.72 23.08
C SER A 37 -3.34 19.98 22.24
N LYS A 38 -3.49 19.80 20.93
CA LYS A 38 -3.81 20.86 19.96
C LYS A 38 -5.29 20.87 19.56
N ASP A 39 -6.11 20.01 20.16
CA ASP A 39 -7.52 19.81 19.81
C ASP A 39 -7.74 19.53 18.32
N PHE A 40 -6.78 18.85 17.67
CA PHE A 40 -6.90 18.52 16.25
C PHE A 40 -7.96 17.44 16.03
N PRO A 41 -8.83 17.61 15.02
CA PRO A 41 -9.61 16.49 14.53
C PRO A 41 -8.64 15.45 13.95
N MET A 42 -8.97 14.18 14.18
CA MET A 42 -8.12 13.04 13.81
C MET A 42 -8.85 12.17 12.80
N MET A 43 -8.10 11.60 11.86
CA MET A 43 -8.63 10.71 10.82
C MET A 43 -7.73 9.50 10.64
N LYS A 44 -8.36 8.37 10.30
CA LYS A 44 -7.69 7.15 9.85
C LYS A 44 -8.10 6.83 8.41
N ALA A 45 -7.15 6.35 7.61
CA ALA A 45 -7.42 5.82 6.28
C ALA A 45 -6.56 4.59 5.99
N ASP A 46 -7.13 3.68 5.19
CA ASP A 46 -6.44 2.49 4.69
C ASP A 46 -6.10 2.67 3.21
N VAL A 47 -4.96 2.13 2.77
CA VAL A 47 -4.52 2.24 1.38
C VAL A 47 -4.94 1.02 0.58
N SER A 48 -5.84 1.24 -0.40
CA SER A 48 -6.26 0.17 -1.31
C SER A 48 -5.11 -0.24 -2.23
N GLY A 49 -4.75 -1.52 -2.22
CA GLY A 49 -3.74 -2.06 -3.13
C GLY A 49 -2.32 -1.54 -2.87
N ALA A 50 -2.02 -1.08 -1.64
CA ALA A 50 -0.78 -0.40 -1.26
C ALA A 50 0.48 -0.88 -1.99
N PHE A 51 0.85 -2.16 -1.85
CA PHE A 51 2.09 -2.67 -2.45
C PHE A 51 2.10 -2.60 -3.98
N LEU A 52 0.96 -2.81 -4.64
CA LEU A 52 0.87 -2.74 -6.09
C LEU A 52 1.05 -1.32 -6.64
N GLN A 53 0.95 -0.31 -5.77
CA GLN A 53 1.24 1.08 -6.14
C GLN A 53 2.73 1.40 -6.15
N ALA A 54 3.56 0.59 -5.48
CA ALA A 54 5.01 0.75 -5.44
C ALA A 54 5.71 -0.05 -6.54
N GLU A 55 6.79 0.51 -7.10
CA GLU A 55 7.66 -0.19 -8.03
C GLU A 55 8.59 -1.18 -7.30
N ASP A 56 8.82 -2.35 -7.89
CA ASP A 56 9.88 -3.27 -7.52
C ASP A 56 11.22 -2.67 -7.95
N VAL A 57 11.88 -1.98 -7.03
CA VAL A 57 13.19 -1.33 -7.23
C VAL A 57 14.37 -2.29 -7.12
N CYS A 58 14.14 -3.60 -7.00
CA CYS A 58 15.23 -4.55 -6.81
C CYS A 58 15.85 -4.99 -8.14
N ASN A 59 17.17 -5.18 -8.14
CA ASN A 59 17.96 -5.57 -9.32
C ASN A 59 17.47 -6.88 -9.94
N LYS A 60 17.02 -7.82 -9.11
CA LYS A 60 16.36 -9.06 -9.54
C LYS A 60 14.87 -8.88 -9.36
N LYS A 61 14.11 -8.83 -10.45
CA LYS A 61 12.65 -8.66 -10.41
C LYS A 61 11.92 -9.94 -10.00
N ILE A 62 10.75 -9.78 -9.40
CA ILE A 62 9.89 -10.93 -9.08
C ILE A 62 9.26 -11.49 -10.36
N GLY A 63 9.36 -12.82 -10.51
CA GLY A 63 8.68 -13.57 -11.56
C GLY A 63 7.49 -14.33 -11.01
N ILE A 64 6.32 -14.12 -11.61
CA ILE A 64 5.10 -14.88 -11.31
C ILE A 64 5.03 -16.04 -12.28
N ARG A 65 5.09 -17.27 -11.76
CA ARG A 65 4.91 -18.47 -12.56
C ARG A 65 3.43 -18.82 -12.67
N VAL A 66 2.92 -18.89 -13.89
CA VAL A 66 1.56 -19.40 -14.12
C VAL A 66 1.52 -20.87 -13.69
N PRO A 67 0.64 -21.26 -12.75
CA PRO A 67 0.55 -22.65 -12.30
C PRO A 67 0.36 -23.61 -13.48
N ARG A 68 1.06 -24.75 -13.48
CA ARG A 68 0.86 -25.85 -14.45
C ARG A 68 -0.36 -26.73 -14.11
N ILE A 69 -1.28 -26.19 -13.31
CA ILE A 69 -2.42 -26.94 -12.82
C ILE A 69 -3.48 -26.90 -13.92
N ARG A 70 -3.90 -28.08 -14.41
CA ARG A 70 -5.01 -28.29 -15.39
C ARG A 70 -6.39 -27.76 -14.93
N ILE A 71 -6.45 -27.00 -13.84
CA ILE A 71 -7.66 -26.52 -13.16
C ILE A 71 -7.69 -24.98 -13.11
N LEU A 72 -6.81 -24.27 -13.81
CA LEU A 72 -7.12 -22.89 -14.16
C LEU A 72 -8.20 -22.92 -15.25
N SER A 73 -9.42 -23.30 -14.85
CA SER A 73 -10.63 -23.23 -15.65
C SER A 73 -10.66 -21.88 -16.35
N ASP A 74 -11.10 -21.87 -17.60
CA ASP A 74 -11.37 -20.60 -18.26
C ASP A 74 -12.30 -19.76 -17.39
N PHE A 75 -12.06 -18.45 -17.39
CA PHE A 75 -12.92 -17.52 -16.68
C PHE A 75 -14.36 -17.70 -17.20
N PRO A 76 -15.35 -17.89 -16.31
CA PRO A 76 -16.72 -18.16 -16.73
C PRO A 76 -17.26 -17.03 -17.62
N ASP A 77 -18.17 -17.37 -18.53
CA ASP A 77 -18.72 -16.37 -19.45
C ASP A 77 -19.52 -15.28 -18.74
N LYS A 78 -20.18 -15.64 -17.64
CA LYS A 78 -20.83 -14.70 -16.74
C LYS A 78 -19.91 -14.40 -15.56
N LYS A 79 -19.80 -13.11 -15.22
CA LYS A 79 -19.05 -12.66 -14.05
C LYS A 79 -19.62 -13.30 -12.77
N PRO A 80 -18.81 -14.02 -11.98
CA PRO A 80 -19.22 -14.56 -10.69
C PRO A 80 -19.55 -13.44 -9.70
N LYS A 81 -20.45 -13.72 -8.74
CA LYS A 81 -20.85 -12.73 -7.72
C LYS A 81 -19.68 -12.35 -6.80
N GLU A 82 -18.74 -13.27 -6.62
CA GLU A 82 -17.52 -13.11 -5.83
C GLU A 82 -16.59 -12.04 -6.43
N LEU A 83 -16.72 -11.75 -7.72
CA LEU A 83 -15.98 -10.70 -8.43
C LEU A 83 -16.83 -9.45 -8.65
N SER A 84 -17.81 -9.19 -7.77
CA SER A 84 -18.67 -8.00 -7.82
C SER A 84 -17.92 -6.67 -7.79
N LYS A 85 -16.72 -6.65 -7.20
CA LYS A 85 -15.83 -5.47 -7.17
C LYS A 85 -15.27 -5.10 -8.56
N PHE A 86 -15.24 -6.03 -9.50
CA PHE A 86 -14.81 -5.76 -10.87
C PHE A 86 -15.99 -5.25 -11.68
N THR A 87 -15.79 -4.20 -12.47
CA THR A 87 -16.74 -3.84 -13.52
C THR A 87 -16.80 -4.97 -14.58
N ASP A 88 -17.88 -5.03 -15.35
CA ASP A 88 -17.98 -6.02 -16.43
C ASP A 88 -16.87 -5.83 -17.47
N GLU A 89 -16.46 -4.59 -17.72
CA GLU A 89 -15.33 -4.27 -18.58
C GLU A 89 -14.00 -4.81 -18.02
N GLN A 90 -13.72 -4.57 -16.74
CA GLN A 90 -12.51 -5.10 -16.08
C GLN A 90 -12.50 -6.63 -16.09
N TYR A 91 -13.67 -7.27 -15.91
CA TYR A 91 -13.80 -8.72 -15.97
C TYR A 91 -13.43 -9.27 -17.36
N GLU A 92 -13.91 -8.63 -18.43
CA GLU A 92 -13.56 -9.03 -19.80
C GLU A 92 -12.08 -8.82 -20.12
N ILE A 93 -11.44 -7.77 -19.60
CA ILE A 93 -9.99 -7.56 -19.72
C ILE A 93 -9.22 -8.71 -19.08
N VAL A 94 -9.56 -9.08 -17.84
CA VAL A 94 -8.91 -10.18 -17.11
C VAL A 94 -9.12 -11.51 -17.85
N LYS A 95 -10.34 -11.77 -18.32
CA LYS A 95 -10.70 -12.97 -19.09
C LYS A 95 -9.90 -13.06 -20.39
N LYS A 96 -9.77 -11.97 -21.14
CA LYS A 96 -8.92 -11.91 -22.33
C LYS A 96 -7.46 -12.16 -21.97
N LYS A 97 -6.95 -11.51 -20.92
CA LYS A 97 -5.56 -11.67 -20.51
C LYS A 97 -5.23 -13.09 -20.08
N ARG A 98 -6.14 -13.77 -19.38
CA ARG A 98 -5.99 -15.18 -19.00
C ARG A 98 -5.73 -16.10 -20.19
N LYS A 99 -6.42 -15.87 -21.33
CA LYS A 99 -6.24 -16.67 -22.56
C LYS A 99 -4.85 -16.48 -23.20
N GLU A 100 -4.20 -15.35 -22.96
CA GLU A 100 -2.83 -15.07 -23.43
C GLU A 100 -1.75 -15.72 -22.53
N LEU A 101 -2.09 -16.07 -21.29
CA LEU A 101 -1.14 -16.62 -20.32
C LEU A 101 -0.84 -18.09 -20.62
N LYS A 102 0.45 -18.41 -20.78
CA LYS A 102 0.92 -19.79 -21.00
C LYS A 102 1.22 -20.48 -19.68
N GLU A 103 0.69 -21.68 -19.50
CA GLU A 103 0.95 -22.49 -18.30
C GLU A 103 2.44 -22.74 -18.08
N GLY A 104 2.88 -22.62 -16.82
CA GLY A 104 4.27 -22.82 -16.44
C GLY A 104 5.24 -21.73 -16.89
N LYS A 105 4.81 -20.77 -17.72
CA LYS A 105 5.61 -19.60 -18.10
C LYS A 105 5.71 -18.63 -16.92
N ILE A 106 6.85 -17.96 -16.84
CA ILE A 106 7.14 -16.92 -15.85
C ILE A 106 6.91 -15.56 -16.51
N TYR A 107 6.18 -14.70 -15.83
CA TYR A 107 5.95 -13.31 -16.21
C TYR A 107 6.57 -12.42 -15.14
N ILE A 108 7.37 -11.44 -15.57
CA ILE A 108 8.03 -10.50 -14.67
C ILE A 108 7.07 -9.37 -14.34
N THR A 109 7.04 -8.95 -13.08
CA THR A 109 6.31 -7.76 -12.63
C THR A 109 7.30 -6.65 -12.29
N ASP A 110 6.89 -5.41 -12.56
CA ASP A 110 7.60 -4.23 -12.11
C ASP A 110 7.02 -3.64 -10.84
N LYS A 111 5.89 -4.17 -10.33
CA LYS A 111 5.29 -3.76 -9.07
C LYS A 111 5.73 -4.64 -7.90
N ALA A 112 5.77 -4.04 -6.70
CA ALA A 112 5.89 -4.82 -5.48
C ALA A 112 4.67 -5.73 -5.30
N LEU A 113 4.88 -6.96 -4.83
CA LEU A 113 3.82 -7.97 -4.70
C LEU A 113 3.49 -8.26 -3.25
N TYR A 114 2.22 -8.56 -2.99
CA TYR A 114 1.80 -9.14 -1.71
C TYR A 114 2.58 -10.43 -1.41
N GLY A 115 3.04 -10.55 -0.17
CA GLY A 115 3.89 -11.65 0.28
C GLY A 115 5.35 -11.55 -0.17
N GLY A 116 5.73 -10.47 -0.88
CA GLY A 116 7.13 -10.15 -1.16
C GLY A 116 7.84 -9.59 0.08
N PRO A 117 9.09 -10.00 0.36
CA PRO A 117 9.79 -9.63 1.59
C PRO A 117 10.10 -8.13 1.72
N SER A 118 10.24 -7.42 0.60
CA SER A 118 10.56 -5.98 0.58
C SER A 118 9.35 -5.09 0.26
N SER A 119 8.15 -5.66 0.05
CA SER A 119 7.01 -4.91 -0.47
C SER A 119 6.52 -3.83 0.48
N ALA A 120 6.48 -4.13 1.78
CA ALA A 120 6.14 -3.15 2.81
C ALA A 120 7.09 -1.95 2.76
N ARG A 121 8.41 -2.19 2.70
CA ARG A 121 9.41 -1.12 2.59
C ARG A 121 9.27 -0.31 1.30
N MET A 122 9.05 -0.97 0.16
CA MET A 122 8.87 -0.28 -1.13
C MET A 122 7.69 0.68 -1.06
N PHE A 123 6.58 0.22 -0.49
CA PHE A 123 5.41 1.07 -0.27
C PHE A 123 5.68 2.19 0.73
N SER A 124 6.25 1.90 1.90
CA SER A 124 6.63 2.93 2.88
C SER A 124 7.52 4.00 2.27
N THR A 125 8.47 3.63 1.40
CA THR A 125 9.35 4.59 0.72
C THR A 125 8.57 5.50 -0.24
N LYS A 126 7.62 4.94 -1.01
CA LYS A 126 6.72 5.73 -1.85
C LYS A 126 5.88 6.67 -0.99
N ALA A 127 5.22 6.16 0.06
CA ALA A 127 4.40 6.95 0.97
C ALA A 127 5.15 8.16 1.55
N LYS A 128 6.38 7.95 2.03
CA LYS A 128 7.26 9.01 2.54
C LYS A 128 7.58 10.06 1.48
N THR A 129 7.78 9.64 0.24
CA THR A 129 8.04 10.55 -0.88
C THR A 129 6.82 11.41 -1.18
N GLU A 130 5.63 10.81 -1.22
CA GLU A 130 4.37 11.55 -1.43
C GLU A 130 4.09 12.54 -0.29
N LEU A 131 4.33 12.16 0.97
CA LEU A 131 4.19 13.08 2.12
C LEU A 131 5.16 14.26 2.02
N LYS A 132 6.41 13.99 1.63
CA LYS A 132 7.41 15.03 1.42
C LYS A 132 7.01 16.02 0.33
N GLU A 133 6.45 15.53 -0.78
CA GLU A 133 5.93 16.39 -1.85
C GLU A 133 4.72 17.24 -1.43
N LEU A 134 3.98 16.80 -0.42
CA LEU A 134 2.90 17.56 0.22
C LEU A 134 3.39 18.52 1.32
N GLY A 135 4.71 18.62 1.52
CA GLY A 135 5.33 19.54 2.47
C GLY A 135 5.45 19.00 3.89
N PHE A 136 5.31 17.69 4.10
CA PHE A 136 5.62 17.06 5.37
C PHE A 136 7.11 16.74 5.49
N GLU A 137 7.65 16.87 6.69
CA GLU A 137 8.97 16.35 7.05
C GLU A 137 8.82 15.08 7.91
N GLU A 138 9.67 14.09 7.66
CA GLU A 138 9.76 12.91 8.50
C GLU A 138 10.61 13.23 9.74
N ILE A 139 10.07 13.01 10.93
CA ILE A 139 10.77 13.26 12.20
C ILE A 139 11.18 11.98 12.92
N ASP A 140 10.50 10.85 12.67
CA ASP A 140 10.85 9.55 13.25
C ASP A 140 10.18 8.38 12.52
N GLU A 141 10.93 7.49 11.86
CA GLU A 141 10.49 6.18 11.31
C GLU A 141 9.04 6.12 10.75
N SER A 142 8.59 7.11 9.98
CA SER A 142 7.21 7.31 9.48
C SER A 142 6.19 8.07 10.34
N ILE A 143 6.67 8.85 11.32
CA ILE A 143 5.99 10.02 11.88
C ILE A 143 6.40 11.23 11.04
N HIS A 144 5.41 11.93 10.52
CA HIS A 144 5.57 13.07 9.64
C HIS A 144 4.83 14.27 10.19
N VAL A 145 5.45 15.44 10.08
CA VAL A 145 4.83 16.69 10.53
C VAL A 145 4.87 17.74 9.43
N GLN A 146 3.86 18.58 9.40
CA GLN A 146 3.90 19.83 8.66
C GLN A 146 4.02 20.96 9.68
N ARG A 147 4.76 22.00 9.31
CA ARG A 147 4.95 23.19 10.15
C ARG A 147 4.43 24.43 9.46
N GLU A 148 3.87 25.33 10.25
CA GLU A 148 3.52 26.66 9.77
C GLU A 148 4.80 27.48 9.54
N MET A 149 4.92 28.11 8.36
CA MET A 149 6.17 28.78 7.94
C MET A 149 6.60 29.93 8.85
N ASN A 150 5.64 30.65 9.46
CA ASN A 150 5.93 31.86 10.24
C ASN A 150 6.33 31.55 11.68
N THR A 151 5.71 30.52 12.28
CA THR A 151 5.83 30.19 13.70
C THR A 151 6.72 28.97 13.93
N ASN A 152 6.94 28.16 12.88
CA ASN A 152 7.57 26.84 12.94
C ASN A 152 6.83 25.85 13.87
N GLU A 153 5.58 26.17 14.23
CA GLU A 153 4.72 25.28 15.00
C GLU A 153 4.21 24.13 14.13
N VAL A 154 4.13 22.92 14.70
CA VAL A 154 3.54 21.78 14.00
C VAL A 154 2.04 21.96 13.93
N ASN A 155 1.52 22.09 12.72
CA ASN A 155 0.10 22.30 12.42
C ASN A 155 -0.61 21.06 11.87
N ALA A 156 0.14 20.03 11.47
CA ALA A 156 -0.38 18.72 11.09
C ALA A 156 0.59 17.61 11.49
N VAL A 157 0.05 16.48 11.90
CA VAL A 157 0.82 15.24 12.16
C VAL A 157 0.18 14.11 11.38
N ILE A 158 0.99 13.32 10.68
CA ILE A 158 0.58 12.07 10.03
C ILE A 158 1.59 11.00 10.40
N TYR A 159 1.11 9.83 10.79
CA TYR A 159 1.94 8.64 10.82
C TYR A 159 1.32 7.52 10.02
N HIS A 160 2.17 6.59 9.60
CA HIS A 160 1.70 5.39 8.92
C HIS A 160 2.42 4.14 9.41
N TYR A 161 1.63 3.09 9.61
CA TYR A 161 2.12 1.74 9.83
C TYR A 161 1.91 0.94 8.54
N VAL A 162 2.93 0.96 7.68
CA VAL A 162 2.84 0.40 6.33
C VAL A 162 1.71 1.07 5.54
N ASP A 163 0.54 0.43 5.38
CA ASP A 163 -0.63 0.86 4.61
C ASP A 163 -1.73 1.55 5.44
N ASP A 164 -1.66 1.45 6.77
CA ASP A 164 -2.53 2.19 7.68
C ASP A 164 -2.00 3.62 7.89
N PHE A 165 -2.80 4.63 7.58
CA PHE A 165 -2.49 6.05 7.82
C PHE A 165 -3.39 6.63 8.90
N GLU A 166 -2.80 7.35 9.83
CA GLU A 166 -3.52 8.06 10.89
C GLU A 166 -2.90 9.44 11.06
N GLY A 167 -3.71 10.46 11.32
CA GLY A 167 -3.21 11.82 11.44
C GLY A 167 -4.21 12.77 12.04
N GLY A 168 -3.76 14.00 12.28
CA GLY A 168 -4.55 15.07 12.87
C GLY A 168 -4.00 16.44 12.51
N ALA A 169 -4.93 17.32 12.16
CA ALA A 169 -4.73 18.70 11.75
C ALA A 169 -6.11 19.39 11.73
N MET A 170 -6.17 20.72 11.81
CA MET A 170 -7.47 21.42 11.69
C MET A 170 -8.19 21.16 10.36
N ASP A 171 -7.43 20.89 9.29
CA ASP A 171 -7.87 20.61 7.92
C ASP A 171 -7.56 19.16 7.50
N ILE A 172 -7.55 18.22 8.44
CA ILE A 172 -7.13 16.82 8.20
C ILE A 172 -7.86 16.14 7.05
N GLU A 173 -9.15 16.43 6.86
CA GLU A 173 -9.94 15.88 5.75
C GLU A 173 -9.40 16.34 4.39
N GLU A 174 -9.05 17.62 4.25
CA GLU A 174 -8.49 18.16 3.01
C GLU A 174 -7.11 17.55 2.73
N ILE A 175 -6.29 17.39 3.77
CA ILE A 175 -4.98 16.74 3.67
C ILE A 175 -5.13 15.29 3.18
N PHE A 176 -6.06 14.53 3.75
CA PHE A 176 -6.31 13.14 3.36
C PHE A 176 -6.90 13.05 1.94
N SER A 177 -7.74 13.99 1.50
CA SER A 177 -8.23 14.05 0.11
C SER A 177 -7.09 14.30 -0.90
N LYS A 178 -6.10 15.15 -0.57
CA LYS A 178 -4.90 15.31 -1.42
C LYS A 178 -4.11 14.01 -1.52
N TYR A 179 -4.14 13.20 -0.47
CA TYR A 179 -3.47 11.90 -0.41
C TYR A 179 -4.24 10.79 -1.14
N GLU A 180 -5.58 10.83 -1.13
CA GLU A 180 -6.44 9.89 -1.86
C GLU A 180 -6.07 9.84 -3.35
N HIS A 181 -5.87 11.00 -3.98
CA HIS A 181 -5.47 11.07 -5.38
C HIS A 181 -4.07 10.50 -5.67
N ARG A 182 -3.17 10.50 -4.68
CA ARG A 182 -1.77 10.08 -4.82
C ARG A 182 -1.55 8.61 -4.45
N LEU A 183 -2.31 8.11 -3.47
CA LEU A 183 -2.11 6.81 -2.86
C LEU A 183 -3.38 5.96 -2.75
N SER A 184 -4.47 6.29 -3.43
CA SER A 184 -5.70 5.49 -3.46
C SER A 184 -6.22 5.14 -2.04
N LEU A 185 -6.24 6.13 -1.15
CA LEU A 185 -6.81 5.96 0.18
C LEU A 185 -8.29 5.61 0.08
N SER A 186 -8.74 4.66 0.88
CA SER A 186 -10.14 4.50 1.24
C SER A 186 -10.34 5.06 2.65
N SER A 187 -11.21 6.05 2.78
CA SER A 187 -11.65 6.55 4.08
C SER A 187 -12.45 5.46 4.80
N LEU A 188 -12.06 5.16 6.03
CA LEU A 188 -12.90 4.42 6.97
C LEU A 188 -13.58 5.48 7.84
N VAL A 189 -14.87 5.73 7.54
CA VAL A 189 -15.75 6.51 8.40
C VAL A 189 -16.14 5.69 9.62
#